data_AF-A0A803VI34-F1
#
_entry.id   AF-A0A803VI34-F1
#
_cell.length_a   1.000
_cell.length_b   1.000
_cell.length_c   1.000
_cell.angle_alpha   90.00
_cell.angle_beta   90.00
_cell.angle_gamma   90.00
#
_symmetry.space_group_name_H-M   'P 1'
#
loop_
_entity.id
_entity.type
_entity.pdbx_description
1 polymer ?
#
loop_
_entity_poly.entity_id
_entity_poly.type
_entity_poly.pdbx_seq_one_letter_code
_entity_poly.pdbx_strand_id
1 'polypeptide(L)'
;MQGLHWFTFFTCISCFLSFHMIACSFVSLLWQVTLWLRKLYQGLPIPWYEVNEKSVDILYEVKKCNEERDKDVTLLVEDMEDRAAKYEAEADYRQAILRESLGFSEFSLSEEALADFSDLIESALELEVEDMSLTSFYGAITCMTSELHKTKSKNNEMELQLKTLTKKLTSALMLEKKLKEDVEKLQESQEAERAKMEIRSKNLKFLQVKTEDLKIKIKEAENKLIDVGLDQSLTHEALMKSSEQLAALYKEMEPLKQERKSYHDLPLVSIYSTVILYLPSG
;
A
#
# COMPACT_ATOMS: atom_id res chain seq x y z
N MET A 1 10.19 -42.23 -31.95
CA MET A 1 8.74 -42.52 -31.89
C MET A 1 8.29 -43.23 -30.60
N GLN A 2 9.17 -43.81 -29.77
CA GLN A 2 8.76 -44.51 -28.54
C GLN A 2 8.32 -43.59 -27.37
N GLY A 3 8.82 -42.35 -27.31
CA GLY A 3 8.46 -41.40 -26.24
C GLY A 3 7.01 -40.93 -26.23
N LEU A 4 6.35 -40.85 -27.40
CA LEU A 4 4.93 -40.45 -27.50
C LEU A 4 3.98 -41.51 -26.93
N HIS A 5 4.31 -42.80 -27.10
CA HIS A 5 3.51 -43.91 -26.57
C HIS A 5 3.55 -44.01 -25.04
N TRP A 6 4.70 -43.69 -24.43
CA TRP A 6 4.79 -43.60 -22.97
C TRP A 6 4.00 -42.39 -22.46
N PHE A 7 4.08 -41.23 -23.12
CA PHE A 7 3.35 -40.05 -22.70
C PHE A 7 1.82 -40.26 -22.75
N THR A 8 1.29 -40.89 -23.80
CA THR A 8 -0.15 -41.20 -23.89
C THR A 8 -0.60 -42.27 -22.90
N PHE A 9 0.26 -43.24 -22.59
CA PHE A 9 -0.04 -44.27 -21.59
C PHE A 9 -0.08 -43.70 -20.16
N PHE A 10 0.90 -42.87 -19.79
CA PHE A 10 0.94 -42.22 -18.48
C PHE A 10 -0.20 -41.22 -18.29
N THR A 11 -0.57 -40.45 -19.32
CA THR A 11 -1.74 -39.56 -19.24
C THR A 11 -3.04 -40.34 -19.09
N CYS A 12 -3.20 -41.46 -19.80
CA CYS A 12 -4.38 -42.31 -19.68
C CYS A 12 -4.54 -42.88 -18.26
N ILE A 13 -3.48 -43.44 -17.68
CA ILE A 13 -3.49 -43.94 -16.29
C ILE A 13 -3.81 -42.82 -15.29
N SER A 14 -3.24 -41.63 -15.48
CA SER A 14 -3.52 -40.49 -14.60
C SER A 14 -4.99 -40.03 -14.66
N CYS A 15 -5.59 -40.05 -15.85
CA CYS A 15 -7.02 -39.74 -16.03
C CYS A 15 -7.91 -40.81 -15.39
N PHE A 16 -7.57 -42.09 -15.51
CA PHE A 16 -8.31 -43.18 -14.87
C PHE A 16 -8.25 -43.09 -13.34
N LEU A 17 -7.08 -42.82 -12.76
CA LEU A 17 -6.91 -42.63 -11.32
C LEU A 17 -7.69 -41.40 -10.82
N SER A 18 -7.62 -40.29 -11.54
CA SER A 18 -8.38 -39.07 -11.22
C SER A 18 -9.89 -39.32 -11.23
N PHE A 19 -10.40 -39.99 -12.28
CA PHE A 19 -11.82 -40.32 -12.40
C PHE A 19 -12.29 -41.27 -11.29
N HIS A 20 -11.47 -42.27 -10.93
CA HIS A 20 -11.80 -43.21 -9.86
C HIS A 20 -11.85 -42.51 -8.48
N MET A 21 -10.89 -41.61 -8.21
CA MET A 21 -10.86 -40.83 -6.97
C MET A 21 -12.07 -39.89 -6.86
N ILE A 22 -12.44 -39.21 -7.95
CA ILE A 22 -13.62 -38.32 -7.99
C ILE A 22 -14.91 -39.13 -7.78
N ALA A 23 -15.06 -40.27 -8.45
CA ALA A 23 -16.20 -41.15 -8.29
C ALA A 23 -16.33 -41.70 -6.86
N CYS A 24 -15.23 -42.13 -6.24
CA CYS A 24 -15.22 -42.57 -4.85
C CYS A 24 -15.59 -41.44 -3.87
N SER A 25 -15.11 -40.22 -4.12
CA SER A 25 -15.45 -39.04 -3.31
C SER A 25 -16.94 -38.71 -3.39
N PHE A 26 -17.50 -38.68 -4.60
CA PHE A 26 -18.92 -38.40 -4.81
C PHE A 26 -19.84 -39.45 -4.15
N VAL A 27 -19.51 -40.75 -4.28
CA VAL A 27 -20.26 -41.83 -3.63
C VAL A 27 -20.22 -41.72 -2.10
N SER A 28 -19.07 -41.34 -1.53
CA SER A 28 -18.92 -41.11 -0.09
C SER A 28 -19.78 -39.95 0.40
N LEU A 29 -19.77 -38.82 -0.32
CA LEU A 29 -20.56 -37.64 0.02
C LEU A 29 -22.07 -37.94 -0.04
N LEU A 30 -22.50 -38.62 -1.11
CA LEU A 30 -23.89 -39.03 -1.32
C LEU A 30 -24.38 -39.96 -0.20
N TRP A 31 -23.54 -40.92 0.23
CA TRP A 31 -23.87 -41.81 1.34
C TRP A 31 -24.11 -41.03 2.64
N GLN A 32 -23.23 -40.08 2.96
CA GLN A 32 -23.35 -39.25 4.17
C GLN A 32 -24.60 -38.37 4.17
N VAL A 33 -24.93 -37.75 3.03
CA VAL A 33 -26.14 -36.95 2.85
C VAL A 33 -27.39 -37.81 2.98
N THR A 34 -27.40 -39.00 2.37
CA THR A 34 -28.54 -39.92 2.42
C THR A 34 -28.81 -40.41 3.84
N LEU A 35 -27.75 -40.69 4.61
CA LEU A 35 -27.87 -41.07 6.02
C LEU A 35 -28.44 -39.92 6.86
N TRP A 36 -27.95 -38.69 6.64
CA TRP A 36 -28.43 -37.50 7.33
C TRP A 36 -29.90 -37.20 7.01
N LEU A 37 -30.31 -37.25 5.74
CA LEU A 37 -31.70 -37.09 5.35
C LEU A 37 -32.59 -38.16 6.00
N ARG A 38 -32.16 -39.42 6.03
CA ARG A 38 -32.90 -40.49 6.71
C ARG A 38 -33.11 -40.19 8.20
N LYS A 39 -32.10 -39.63 8.88
CA LYS A 39 -32.20 -39.21 10.29
C LYS A 39 -33.20 -38.06 10.44
N LEU A 40 -33.16 -37.06 9.56
CA LEU A 40 -34.03 -35.87 9.63
C LEU A 40 -35.50 -36.21 9.40
N TYR A 41 -35.80 -37.15 8.49
CA TYR A 41 -37.16 -37.55 8.17
C TYR A 41 -37.73 -38.67 9.06
N GLN A 42 -36.94 -39.22 10.01
CA GLN A 42 -37.39 -40.16 11.04
C GLN A 42 -38.33 -41.28 10.53
N GLY A 43 -38.08 -41.82 9.34
CA GLY A 43 -38.88 -42.90 8.73
C GLY A 43 -39.92 -42.46 7.68
N LEU A 44 -40.10 -41.16 7.44
CA LEU A 44 -40.87 -40.64 6.30
C LEU A 44 -40.10 -40.81 4.98
N PRO A 45 -40.79 -40.94 3.83
CA PRO A 45 -40.12 -41.02 2.54
C PRO A 45 -39.41 -39.70 2.23
N ILE A 46 -38.12 -39.80 1.88
CA ILE A 46 -37.32 -38.64 1.45
C ILE A 46 -37.94 -38.09 0.16
N PRO A 47 -38.26 -36.79 0.09
CA PRO A 47 -38.77 -36.16 -1.13
C PRO A 47 -37.85 -36.43 -2.31
N TRP A 48 -38.43 -36.65 -3.48
CA TRP A 48 -37.66 -36.89 -4.69
C TRP A 48 -36.77 -35.67 -5.01
N TYR A 49 -35.49 -35.90 -5.27
CA TYR A 49 -34.53 -34.89 -5.67
C TYR A 49 -33.58 -35.43 -6.73
N GLU A 50 -33.03 -34.54 -7.54
CA GLU A 50 -32.05 -34.90 -8.57
C GLU A 50 -30.68 -35.13 -7.94
N VAL A 51 -30.20 -36.36 -8.02
CA VAL A 51 -28.86 -36.75 -7.54
C VAL A 51 -27.82 -36.36 -8.59
N ASN A 52 -27.29 -35.15 -8.48
CA ASN A 52 -26.15 -34.67 -9.24
C ASN A 52 -25.05 -34.13 -8.29
N GLU A 53 -23.83 -33.95 -8.81
CA GLU A 53 -22.67 -33.49 -8.02
C GLU A 53 -22.97 -32.21 -7.22
N LYS A 54 -23.62 -31.24 -7.87
CA LYS A 54 -23.98 -29.96 -7.28
C LYS A 54 -25.03 -30.10 -6.17
N SER A 55 -26.06 -30.92 -6.37
CA SER A 55 -27.13 -31.15 -5.39
C SER A 55 -26.58 -31.83 -4.14
N VAL A 56 -25.70 -32.82 -4.30
CA VAL A 56 -25.10 -33.53 -3.15
C VAL A 56 -24.16 -32.62 -2.37
N ASP A 57 -23.37 -31.79 -3.06
CA ASP A 57 -22.47 -30.82 -2.43
C ASP A 57 -23.25 -29.77 -1.61
N ILE A 58 -24.31 -29.20 -2.20
CA ILE A 58 -25.21 -28.26 -1.48
C ILE A 58 -25.82 -28.92 -0.25
N LEU A 59 -26.35 -30.14 -0.39
CA LEU A 59 -26.96 -30.87 0.74
C LEU A 59 -25.93 -31.23 1.82
N TYR A 60 -24.67 -31.48 1.44
CA TYR A 60 -23.60 -31.73 2.39
C TYR A 60 -23.25 -30.49 3.22
N GLU A 61 -23.19 -29.32 2.59
CA GLU A 61 -22.99 -28.05 3.32
C GLU A 61 -24.18 -27.73 4.24
N VAL A 62 -25.41 -27.99 3.80
CA VAL A 62 -26.60 -27.84 4.65
C VAL A 62 -26.54 -28.79 5.84
N LYS A 63 -26.15 -30.06 5.63
CA LYS A 63 -25.92 -31.03 6.72
C LYS A 63 -24.93 -30.47 7.74
N LYS A 64 -23.78 -29.97 7.29
CA LYS A 64 -22.74 -29.45 8.17
C LYS A 64 -23.24 -28.27 9.01
N CYS A 65 -23.91 -27.31 8.37
CA CYS A 65 -24.52 -26.18 9.06
C CYS A 65 -25.58 -26.63 10.08
N ASN A 66 -26.38 -27.65 9.73
CA ASN A 66 -27.39 -28.20 10.63
C ASN A 66 -26.75 -28.89 11.84
N GLU A 67 -25.71 -29.70 11.64
CA GLU A 67 -25.00 -30.38 12.72
C GLU A 67 -24.30 -29.42 13.69
N GLU A 68 -23.76 -28.30 13.19
CA GLU A 68 -23.21 -27.24 14.05
C GLU A 68 -24.31 -26.57 14.87
N ARG A 69 -25.42 -26.19 14.23
CA ARG A 69 -26.56 -25.58 14.94
C ARG A 69 -27.23 -26.50 15.95
N ASP A 70 -27.37 -27.78 15.63
CA ASP A 70 -27.95 -28.78 16.54
C ASP A 70 -27.10 -28.92 17.81
N LYS A 71 -25.77 -28.83 17.70
CA LYS A 71 -24.87 -28.82 18.86
C LYS A 71 -25.06 -27.58 19.71
N ASP A 72 -25.14 -26.40 19.09
CA ASP A 72 -25.36 -25.14 19.82
C ASP A 72 -26.70 -25.14 20.57
N VAL A 73 -27.76 -25.65 19.92
CA VAL A 73 -29.08 -25.80 20.56
C VAL A 73 -29.03 -26.80 21.70
N THR A 74 -28.33 -27.94 21.54
CA THR A 74 -28.18 -28.94 22.60
C THR A 74 -27.47 -28.34 23.82
N LEU A 75 -26.37 -27.63 23.61
CA LEU A 75 -25.65 -26.94 24.68
C LEU A 75 -26.51 -25.90 25.40
N LEU A 76 -27.33 -25.16 24.65
CA LEU A 76 -28.26 -24.20 25.24
C LEU A 76 -29.33 -24.90 26.10
N VAL A 77 -29.89 -26.02 25.64
CA VAL A 77 -30.86 -26.81 26.41
C VAL A 77 -30.22 -27.32 27.71
N GLU A 78 -29.02 -27.89 27.63
CA GLU A 78 -28.27 -28.36 28.80
C GLU A 78 -28.01 -27.23 29.82
N ASP A 79 -27.61 -26.04 29.37
CA ASP A 79 -27.42 -24.87 30.26
C ASP A 79 -28.73 -24.41 30.93
N MET A 80 -29.83 -24.44 30.18
CA MET A 80 -31.15 -24.08 30.73
C MET A 80 -31.64 -25.10 31.75
N GLU A 81 -31.45 -26.40 31.51
CA GLU A 81 -31.81 -27.47 32.44
C GLU A 81 -30.97 -27.42 33.72
N ASP A 82 -29.65 -27.24 33.63
CA ASP A 82 -28.78 -27.06 34.81
C ASP A 82 -29.18 -25.83 35.64
N ARG A 83 -29.52 -24.73 34.96
CA ARG A 83 -30.01 -23.52 35.63
C ARG A 83 -31.35 -23.75 36.31
N ALA A 84 -32.29 -24.42 35.67
CA ALA A 84 -33.59 -24.76 36.25
C ALA A 84 -33.41 -25.60 37.52
N ALA A 85 -32.57 -26.64 37.46
CA ALA A 85 -32.27 -27.49 38.62
C ALA A 85 -31.65 -26.71 39.79
N LYS A 86 -30.76 -25.73 39.50
CA LYS A 86 -30.20 -24.84 40.54
C LYS A 86 -31.25 -23.97 41.21
N TYR A 87 -32.18 -23.40 40.43
CA TYR A 87 -33.27 -22.59 40.99
C TYR A 87 -34.24 -23.43 41.82
N GLU A 88 -34.55 -24.65 41.38
CA GLU A 88 -35.41 -25.57 42.12
C GLU A 88 -34.75 -25.98 43.45
N ALA A 89 -33.46 -26.33 43.44
CA ALA A 89 -32.72 -26.64 44.67
C ALA A 89 -32.64 -25.44 45.65
N GLU A 90 -32.49 -24.22 45.15
CA GLU A 90 -32.50 -23.01 45.98
C GLU A 90 -33.91 -22.73 46.55
N ALA A 91 -34.97 -22.99 45.79
CA ALA A 91 -36.34 -22.87 46.27
C ALA A 91 -36.63 -23.88 47.40
N ASP A 92 -36.23 -25.14 47.21
CA ASP A 92 -36.35 -26.20 48.21
C ASP A 92 -35.55 -25.86 49.47
N TYR A 93 -34.32 -25.36 49.32
CA TYR A 93 -33.47 -24.92 50.43
C TYR A 93 -34.14 -23.80 51.25
N ARG A 94 -34.71 -22.80 50.57
CA ARG A 94 -35.44 -21.71 51.24
C ARG A 94 -36.69 -22.22 51.95
N GLN A 95 -37.45 -23.11 51.32
CA GLN A 95 -38.62 -23.72 51.94
C GLN A 95 -38.24 -24.53 53.18
N ALA A 96 -37.13 -25.28 53.13
CA ALA A 96 -36.61 -26.02 54.26
C ALA A 96 -36.20 -25.10 55.42
N ILE A 97 -35.48 -24.00 55.15
CA ILE A 97 -35.13 -23.00 56.17
C ILE A 97 -36.40 -22.41 56.79
N LEU A 98 -37.36 -21.98 55.99
CA LEU A 98 -38.60 -21.39 56.52
C LEU A 98 -39.35 -22.37 57.42
N ARG A 99 -39.37 -23.65 57.05
CA ARG A 99 -39.98 -24.71 57.86
C ARG A 99 -39.22 -24.99 59.16
N GLU A 100 -37.89 -25.07 59.11
CA GLU A 100 -37.05 -25.45 60.26
C GLU A 100 -36.81 -24.28 61.23
N SER A 101 -36.55 -23.08 60.72
CA SER A 101 -36.18 -21.91 61.53
C SER A 101 -37.37 -21.17 62.13
N LEU A 102 -38.52 -21.14 61.43
CA LEU A 102 -39.70 -20.40 61.86
C LEU A 102 -40.88 -21.31 62.24
N GLY A 103 -40.77 -22.62 62.01
CA GLY A 103 -41.85 -23.57 62.31
C GLY A 103 -43.10 -23.37 61.46
N PHE A 104 -43.04 -22.57 60.39
CA PHE A 104 -44.15 -22.37 59.47
C PHE A 104 -44.35 -23.64 58.64
N SER A 105 -45.34 -24.44 59.05
CA SER A 105 -46.01 -25.37 58.15
C SER A 105 -47.16 -24.58 57.49
N GLU A 106 -47.48 -24.86 56.22
CA GLU A 106 -48.64 -24.30 55.50
C GLU A 106 -49.97 -24.40 56.28
N PHE A 107 -50.00 -25.22 57.34
CA PHE A 107 -51.15 -25.51 58.19
C PHE A 107 -51.03 -25.04 59.65
N SER A 108 -50.02 -24.24 60.04
CA SER A 108 -49.81 -23.81 61.44
C SER A 108 -50.15 -22.34 61.73
N LEU A 109 -50.70 -21.61 60.78
CA LEU A 109 -51.15 -20.23 60.96
C LEU A 109 -52.51 -20.21 61.66
N SER A 110 -52.75 -19.23 62.54
CA SER A 110 -54.09 -19.02 63.11
C SER A 110 -55.07 -18.59 62.02
N GLU A 111 -56.37 -18.78 62.26
CA GLU A 111 -57.41 -18.38 61.32
C GLU A 111 -57.35 -16.88 61.02
N GLU A 112 -57.03 -16.04 62.02
CA GLU A 112 -56.77 -14.61 61.84
C GLU A 112 -55.55 -14.33 60.96
N ALA A 113 -54.44 -15.05 61.14
CA ALA A 113 -53.25 -14.85 60.33
C ALA A 113 -53.50 -15.24 58.86
N LEU A 114 -54.29 -16.30 58.62
CA LEU A 114 -54.71 -16.68 57.27
C LEU A 114 -55.64 -15.65 56.64
N ALA A 115 -56.57 -15.08 57.41
CA ALA A 115 -57.43 -13.99 56.96
C ALA A 115 -56.62 -12.74 56.61
N ASP A 116 -55.70 -12.32 57.48
CA ASP A 116 -54.80 -11.17 57.22
C ASP A 116 -53.92 -11.41 55.97
N PHE A 117 -53.43 -12.63 55.76
CA PHE A 117 -52.70 -12.99 54.54
C PHE A 117 -53.58 -12.98 53.30
N SER A 118 -54.83 -13.46 53.41
CA SER A 118 -55.80 -13.41 52.32
C SER A 118 -56.15 -11.98 51.94
N ASP A 119 -56.43 -11.12 52.91
CA ASP A 119 -56.73 -9.70 52.71
C ASP A 119 -55.53 -8.97 52.07
N LEU A 120 -54.30 -9.33 52.46
CA LEU A 120 -53.09 -8.79 51.84
C LEU A 120 -52.92 -9.25 50.39
N ILE A 121 -53.17 -10.53 50.09
CA ILE A 121 -53.12 -11.07 48.73
C ILE A 121 -54.20 -10.40 47.87
N GLU A 122 -55.41 -10.25 48.40
CA GLU A 122 -56.55 -9.63 47.71
C GLU A 122 -56.30 -8.14 47.47
N SER A 123 -55.72 -7.43 48.44
CA SER A 123 -55.26 -6.05 48.29
C SER A 123 -54.14 -5.92 47.25
N ALA A 124 -53.20 -6.87 47.20
CA ALA A 124 -52.12 -6.88 46.21
C ALA A 124 -52.66 -7.15 44.79
N LEU A 125 -53.66 -8.02 44.65
CA LEU A 125 -54.37 -8.27 43.40
C LEU A 125 -55.19 -7.06 42.95
N GLU A 126 -55.93 -6.40 43.85
CA GLU A 126 -56.70 -5.16 43.55
C GLU A 126 -55.78 -4.00 43.14
N LEU A 127 -54.60 -3.91 43.75
CA LEU A 127 -53.58 -2.92 43.39
C LEU A 127 -52.82 -3.28 42.10
N GLU A 128 -53.19 -4.38 41.43
CA GLU A 128 -52.47 -4.96 40.29
C GLU A 128 -50.95 -4.98 40.53
N VAL A 129 -50.54 -5.34 41.74
CA VAL A 129 -49.13 -5.64 42.03
C VAL A 129 -48.82 -6.94 41.29
N GLU A 130 -48.57 -6.81 39.99
CA GLU A 130 -48.03 -7.87 39.13
C GLU A 130 -46.89 -8.56 39.89
N ASP A 131 -46.80 -9.88 39.72
CA ASP A 131 -45.76 -10.70 40.33
C ASP A 131 -44.43 -9.95 40.26
N MET A 132 -43.96 -9.47 41.42
CA MET A 132 -42.81 -8.55 41.48
C MET A 132 -41.56 -9.20 40.84
N SER A 133 -41.57 -10.54 40.73
CA SER A 133 -40.61 -11.32 39.95
C SER A 133 -40.72 -11.07 38.44
N LEU A 134 -41.91 -11.06 37.85
CA LEU A 134 -42.15 -10.86 36.41
C LEU A 134 -41.72 -9.46 35.95
N THR A 135 -42.11 -8.41 36.69
CA THR A 135 -41.70 -7.04 36.37
C THR A 135 -40.18 -6.87 36.51
N SER A 136 -39.56 -7.52 37.51
CA SER A 136 -38.11 -7.56 37.69
C SER A 136 -37.40 -8.27 36.53
N PHE A 137 -37.92 -9.41 36.06
CA PHE A 137 -37.40 -10.12 34.89
C PHE A 137 -37.53 -9.29 33.62
N TYR A 138 -38.66 -8.62 33.39
CA TYR A 138 -38.84 -7.74 32.23
C TYR A 138 -37.84 -6.58 32.23
N GLY A 139 -37.60 -5.97 33.39
CA GLY A 139 -36.57 -4.94 33.57
C GLY A 139 -35.17 -5.48 33.25
N ALA A 140 -34.81 -6.65 33.80
CA ALA A 140 -33.52 -7.30 33.54
C ALA A 140 -33.33 -7.62 32.05
N ILE A 141 -34.34 -8.20 31.40
CA ILE A 141 -34.32 -8.50 29.96
C ILE A 141 -34.13 -7.22 29.14
N THR A 142 -34.84 -6.15 29.48
CA THR A 142 -34.73 -4.85 28.79
C THR A 142 -33.34 -4.25 28.95
N CYS A 143 -32.77 -4.30 30.17
CA CYS A 143 -31.40 -3.86 30.44
C CYS A 143 -30.37 -4.66 29.63
N MET A 144 -30.42 -5.99 29.69
CA MET A 144 -29.50 -6.86 28.95
C MET A 144 -29.63 -6.66 27.44
N THR A 145 -30.86 -6.48 26.93
CA THR A 145 -31.10 -6.20 25.50
C THR A 145 -30.48 -4.86 25.09
N SER A 146 -30.62 -3.82 25.92
CA SER A 146 -29.99 -2.51 25.68
C SER A 146 -28.47 -2.60 25.66
N GLU A 147 -27.88 -3.31 26.62
CA GLU A 147 -26.42 -3.53 26.71
C GLU A 147 -25.89 -4.33 25.51
N LEU A 148 -26.63 -5.36 25.08
CA LEU A 148 -26.32 -6.12 23.87
C LEU A 148 -26.30 -5.23 22.63
N HIS A 149 -27.30 -4.36 22.46
CA HIS A 149 -27.35 -3.42 21.34
C HIS A 149 -26.20 -2.41 21.38
N LYS A 150 -25.90 -1.83 22.55
CA LYS A 150 -24.75 -0.91 22.72
C LYS A 150 -23.44 -1.60 22.37
N THR A 151 -23.23 -2.82 22.86
CA THR A 151 -22.04 -3.62 22.60
C THR A 151 -21.92 -3.95 21.11
N LYS A 152 -23.01 -4.37 20.47
CA LYS A 152 -23.05 -4.66 19.02
C LYS A 152 -22.73 -3.42 18.19
N SER A 153 -23.31 -2.26 18.54
CA SER A 153 -23.02 -1.00 17.85
C SER A 153 -21.54 -0.62 17.95
N LYS A 154 -20.95 -0.73 19.15
CA LYS A 154 -19.51 -0.48 19.36
C LYS A 154 -18.64 -1.47 18.58
N ASN A 155 -19.03 -2.74 18.51
CA ASN A 155 -18.30 -3.76 17.76
C ASN A 155 -18.32 -3.47 16.25
N ASN A 156 -19.46 -3.08 15.70
CA ASN A 156 -19.59 -2.68 14.29
C ASN A 156 -18.71 -1.46 13.96
N GLU A 157 -18.66 -0.47 14.85
CA GLU A 157 -17.79 0.71 14.69
C GLU A 157 -16.31 0.32 14.69
N MET A 158 -15.89 -0.54 15.62
CA MET A 158 -14.52 -1.07 15.66
C MET A 158 -14.18 -1.85 14.39
N GLU A 159 -15.10 -2.66 13.86
CA GLU A 159 -14.90 -3.39 12.62
C GLU A 159 -14.71 -2.45 11.42
N LEU A 160 -15.46 -1.34 11.36
CA LEU A 160 -15.30 -0.32 10.32
C LEU A 160 -13.94 0.39 10.42
N GLN A 161 -13.51 0.71 11.63
CA GLN A 161 -12.19 1.29 11.89
C GLN A 161 -11.06 0.33 11.50
N LEU A 162 -11.18 -0.96 11.86
CA LEU A 162 -10.24 -2.01 11.45
C LEU A 162 -10.17 -2.13 9.93
N LYS A 163 -11.30 -2.18 9.23
CA LYS A 163 -11.33 -2.21 7.75
C LYS A 163 -10.62 -0.99 7.15
N THR A 164 -10.80 0.19 7.74
CA THR A 164 -10.16 1.42 7.30
C THR A 164 -8.65 1.40 7.53
N LEU A 165 -8.21 0.95 8.70
CA LEU A 165 -6.79 0.80 9.04
C LEU A 165 -6.10 -0.24 8.15
N THR A 166 -6.74 -1.37 7.89
CA THR A 166 -6.23 -2.40 6.98
C THR A 166 -6.02 -1.84 5.58
N LYS A 167 -6.98 -1.06 5.04
CA LYS A 167 -6.82 -0.40 3.73
C LYS A 167 -5.62 0.56 3.72
N LYS A 168 -5.47 1.39 4.76
CA LYS A 168 -4.35 2.31 4.89
C LYS A 168 -3.01 1.58 4.98
N LEU A 169 -2.94 0.51 5.76
CA LEU A 169 -1.75 -0.32 5.92
C LEU A 169 -1.34 -0.96 4.59
N THR A 170 -2.29 -1.54 3.86
CA THR A 170 -2.02 -2.13 2.54
C THR A 170 -1.47 -1.09 1.57
N SER A 171 -2.05 0.11 1.52
CA SER A 171 -1.53 1.19 0.67
C SER A 171 -0.12 1.64 1.08
N ALA A 172 0.16 1.72 2.38
CA ALA A 172 1.48 2.08 2.90
C ALA A 172 2.53 1.02 2.55
N LEU A 173 2.21 -0.27 2.69
CA LEU A 173 3.09 -1.38 2.31
C LEU A 173 3.40 -1.41 0.82
N MET A 174 2.41 -1.11 -0.04
CA MET A 174 2.66 -0.99 -1.49
C MET A 174 3.61 0.16 -1.80
N LEU A 175 3.46 1.30 -1.13
CA LEU A 175 4.35 2.45 -1.29
C LEU A 175 5.77 2.15 -0.79
N GLU A 176 5.90 1.48 0.36
CA GLU A 176 7.18 1.04 0.91
C GLU A 176 7.91 0.12 -0.07
N LYS A 177 7.21 -0.87 -0.63
CA LYS A 177 7.78 -1.78 -1.62
C LYS A 177 8.29 -1.02 -2.85
N LYS A 178 7.49 -0.07 -3.37
CA LYS A 178 7.90 0.76 -4.50
C LYS A 178 9.13 1.60 -4.17
N LEU A 179 9.16 2.22 -2.99
CA LEU A 179 10.29 3.02 -2.56
C LEU A 179 11.57 2.19 -2.45
N LYS A 180 11.46 0.94 -1.97
CA LYS A 180 12.59 0.00 -1.91
C LYS A 180 13.14 -0.32 -3.32
N GLU A 181 12.25 -0.59 -4.27
CA GLU A 181 12.64 -0.83 -5.68
C GLU A 181 13.29 0.42 -6.32
N ASP A 182 12.79 1.61 -6.01
CA ASP A 182 13.35 2.87 -6.52
C ASP A 182 14.73 3.16 -5.91
N VAL A 183 14.95 2.84 -4.63
CA VAL A 183 16.26 2.94 -3.96
C VAL A 183 17.29 2.00 -4.59
N GLU A 184 16.90 0.76 -4.90
CA GLU A 184 17.78 -0.23 -5.54
C GLU A 184 18.22 0.26 -6.93
N LYS A 185 17.29 0.73 -7.76
CA LYS A 185 17.59 1.32 -9.07
C LYS A 185 18.49 2.56 -8.96
N LEU A 186 18.25 3.41 -7.97
CA LEU A 186 19.06 4.60 -7.75
C LEU A 186 20.50 4.22 -7.40
N GLN A 187 20.68 3.20 -6.54
CA GLN A 187 22.00 2.69 -6.17
C GLN A 187 22.76 2.14 -7.38
N GLU A 188 22.11 1.33 -8.23
CA GLU A 188 22.72 0.82 -9.48
C GLU A 188 23.17 1.97 -10.39
N SER A 189 22.31 2.98 -10.58
CA SER A 189 22.63 4.15 -11.40
C SER A 189 23.79 4.97 -10.82
N GLN A 190 23.86 5.09 -9.50
CA GLN A 190 24.93 5.79 -8.78
C GLN A 190 26.27 5.08 -8.96
N GLU A 191 26.29 3.75 -8.85
CA GLU A 191 27.49 2.94 -9.06
C GLU A 191 28.00 3.08 -10.50
N ALA A 192 27.10 3.05 -11.48
CA ALA A 192 27.45 3.24 -12.89
C ALA A 192 28.03 4.65 -13.17
N GLU A 193 27.45 5.71 -12.59
CA GLU A 193 27.97 7.07 -12.77
C GLU A 193 29.30 7.26 -12.03
N ARG A 194 29.47 6.64 -10.85
CA ARG A 194 30.74 6.65 -10.11
C ARG A 194 31.85 6.02 -10.94
N ALA A 195 31.60 4.87 -11.58
CA ALA A 195 32.57 4.23 -12.47
C ALA A 195 32.95 5.12 -13.67
N LYS A 196 31.95 5.77 -14.31
CA LYS A 196 32.21 6.73 -15.40
C LYS A 196 33.03 7.93 -14.94
N MET A 197 32.72 8.47 -13.77
CA MET A 197 33.45 9.61 -13.18
C MET A 197 34.90 9.24 -12.89
N GLU A 198 35.16 8.02 -12.39
CA GLU A 198 36.51 7.53 -12.15
C GLU A 198 37.32 7.40 -13.44
N ILE A 199 36.72 6.87 -14.50
CA ILE A 199 37.34 6.79 -15.85
C ILE A 199 37.66 8.20 -16.37
N ARG A 200 36.70 9.14 -16.28
CA ARG A 200 36.92 10.54 -16.68
C ARG A 200 38.04 11.19 -15.89
N SER A 201 38.12 10.95 -14.58
CA SER A 201 39.20 11.46 -13.72
C SER A 201 40.57 10.93 -14.13
N LYS A 202 40.68 9.61 -14.41
CA LYS A 202 41.91 9.00 -14.91
C LYS A 202 42.34 9.61 -16.24
N ASN A 203 41.39 9.78 -17.18
CA ASN A 203 41.66 10.42 -18.46
C ASN A 203 42.12 11.87 -18.32
N LEU A 204 41.48 12.65 -17.45
CA LEU A 204 41.88 14.03 -17.17
C LEU A 204 43.31 14.11 -16.65
N LYS A 205 43.68 13.24 -15.70
CA LYS A 205 45.05 13.16 -15.16
C LYS A 205 46.07 12.83 -16.26
N PHE A 206 45.75 11.85 -17.12
CA PHE A 206 46.61 11.50 -18.25
C PHE A 206 46.80 12.69 -19.21
N LEU A 207 45.72 13.39 -19.55
CA LEU A 207 45.79 14.56 -20.42
C LEU A 207 46.61 15.69 -19.81
N GLN A 208 46.46 15.96 -18.51
CA GLN A 208 47.29 16.95 -17.81
C GLN A 208 48.79 16.62 -17.91
N VAL A 209 49.17 15.37 -17.62
CA VAL A 209 50.56 14.91 -17.75
C VAL A 209 51.07 15.10 -19.18
N LYS A 210 50.25 14.75 -20.18
CA LYS A 210 50.62 14.89 -21.59
C LYS A 210 50.74 16.34 -22.03
N THR A 211 49.90 17.24 -21.52
CA THR A 211 49.99 18.68 -21.77
C THR A 211 51.30 19.25 -21.23
N GLU A 212 51.72 18.86 -20.03
CA GLU A 212 53.00 19.34 -19.47
C GLU A 212 54.22 18.79 -20.25
N ASP A 213 54.20 17.51 -20.65
CA ASP A 213 55.24 16.94 -21.53
C ASP A 213 55.34 17.69 -22.86
N LEU A 214 54.21 18.01 -23.50
CA LEU A 214 54.20 18.78 -24.74
C LEU A 214 54.71 20.20 -24.54
N LYS A 215 54.36 20.88 -23.45
CA LYS A 215 54.90 22.22 -23.13
C LYS A 215 56.42 22.19 -23.00
N ILE A 216 56.98 21.16 -22.35
CA ILE A 216 58.43 20.99 -22.22
C ILE A 216 59.06 20.79 -23.61
N LYS A 217 58.52 19.90 -24.42
CA LYS A 217 59.01 19.64 -25.79
C LYS A 217 58.94 20.86 -26.71
N ILE A 218 57.88 21.65 -26.61
CA ILE A 218 57.74 22.92 -27.35
C ILE A 218 58.86 23.88 -26.94
N LYS A 219 59.06 24.11 -25.63
CA LYS A 219 60.13 24.98 -25.13
C LYS A 219 61.52 24.52 -25.59
N GLU A 220 61.79 23.21 -25.54
CA GLU A 220 63.04 22.65 -26.03
C GLU A 220 63.24 22.89 -27.54
N ALA A 221 62.19 22.72 -28.35
CA ALA A 221 62.25 22.97 -29.79
C ALA A 221 62.42 24.46 -30.11
N GLU A 222 61.73 25.35 -29.38
CA GLU A 222 61.89 26.80 -29.49
C GLU A 222 63.32 27.23 -29.16
N ASN A 223 63.89 26.73 -28.06
CA ASN A 223 65.28 27.01 -27.69
C ASN A 223 66.26 26.55 -28.79
N LYS A 224 66.05 25.36 -29.37
CA LYS A 224 66.87 24.88 -30.50
C LYS A 224 66.75 25.77 -31.74
N LEU A 225 65.56 26.28 -32.04
CA LEU A 225 65.36 27.21 -33.17
C LEU A 225 66.09 28.54 -32.94
N ILE A 226 66.07 29.05 -31.70
CA ILE A 226 66.82 30.24 -31.30
C ILE A 226 68.33 29.99 -31.47
N ASP A 227 68.85 28.83 -31.02
CA ASP A 227 70.27 28.46 -31.16
C ASP A 227 70.72 28.36 -32.63
N VAL A 228 69.82 28.00 -33.54
CA VAL A 228 70.07 27.94 -35.00
C VAL A 228 70.02 29.33 -35.67
N GLY A 229 69.70 30.38 -34.90
CA GLY A 229 69.73 31.77 -35.36
C GLY A 229 68.38 32.34 -35.80
N LEU A 230 67.26 31.74 -35.37
CA LEU A 230 65.93 32.29 -35.62
C LEU A 230 65.69 33.54 -34.75
N ASP A 231 65.37 34.67 -35.38
CA ASP A 231 65.05 35.93 -34.70
C ASP A 231 63.72 35.81 -33.92
N GLN A 232 63.70 36.28 -32.67
CA GLN A 232 62.53 36.24 -31.79
C GLN A 232 61.34 37.05 -32.34
N SER A 233 61.60 38.00 -33.27
CA SER A 233 60.56 38.74 -33.99
C SER A 233 59.67 37.86 -34.87
N LEU A 234 60.15 36.69 -35.29
CA LEU A 234 59.44 35.71 -36.13
C LEU A 234 58.67 34.66 -35.31
N THR A 235 58.62 34.79 -33.99
CA THR A 235 57.80 33.91 -33.14
C THR A 235 56.30 34.18 -33.38
N HIS A 236 55.46 33.15 -33.23
CA HIS A 236 54.02 33.30 -33.44
C HIS A 236 53.42 34.40 -32.56
N GLU A 237 53.86 34.51 -31.30
CA GLU A 237 53.39 35.55 -30.38
C GLU A 237 53.78 36.97 -30.83
N ALA A 238 55.04 37.18 -31.26
CA ALA A 238 55.48 38.47 -31.80
C ALA A 238 54.79 38.83 -33.13
N LEU A 239 54.56 37.83 -33.99
CA LEU A 239 53.79 37.98 -35.22
C LEU A 239 52.32 38.31 -34.96
N MET A 240 51.68 37.65 -33.99
CA MET A 240 50.30 37.94 -33.59
C MET A 240 50.19 39.39 -33.10
N LYS A 241 51.06 39.78 -32.16
CA LYS A 241 51.09 41.12 -31.57
C LYS A 241 51.36 42.21 -32.63
N SER A 242 52.30 41.97 -33.54
CA SER A 242 52.56 42.92 -34.64
C SER A 242 51.41 42.98 -35.65
N SER A 243 50.71 41.88 -35.91
CA SER A 243 49.50 41.88 -36.75
C SER A 243 48.33 42.64 -36.11
N GLU A 244 48.15 42.48 -34.79
CA GLU A 244 47.14 43.22 -34.02
C GLU A 244 47.46 44.73 -34.02
N GLN A 245 48.73 45.08 -33.85
CA GLN A 245 49.21 46.46 -33.96
C GLN A 245 49.02 47.03 -35.37
N LEU A 246 49.34 46.27 -36.43
CA LEU A 246 49.11 46.68 -37.81
C LEU A 246 47.63 46.90 -38.09
N ALA A 247 46.75 46.03 -37.62
CA ALA A 247 45.31 46.17 -37.79
C ALA A 247 44.77 47.43 -37.07
N ALA A 248 45.26 47.73 -35.87
CA ALA A 248 44.94 48.97 -35.17
C ALA A 248 45.41 50.21 -35.96
N LEU A 249 46.63 50.17 -36.49
CA LEU A 249 47.23 51.28 -37.25
C LEU A 249 46.51 51.52 -38.59
N TYR A 250 46.10 50.46 -39.29
CA TYR A 250 45.25 50.57 -40.49
C TYR A 250 43.90 51.22 -40.18
N LYS A 251 43.31 50.89 -39.02
CA LYS A 251 42.06 51.50 -38.56
C LYS A 251 42.21 52.99 -38.26
N GLU A 252 43.35 53.42 -37.74
CA GLU A 252 43.69 54.83 -37.52
C GLU A 252 44.03 55.57 -38.83
N MET A 253 44.59 54.87 -39.82
CA MET A 253 44.99 55.45 -41.11
C MET A 253 43.80 55.69 -42.06
N GLU A 254 42.71 54.94 -41.94
CA GLU A 254 41.49 55.13 -42.76
C GLU A 254 40.91 56.55 -42.73
N PRO A 255 40.64 57.19 -41.56
CA PRO A 255 40.12 58.56 -41.53
C PRO A 255 41.11 59.57 -42.12
N LEU A 256 42.42 59.39 -41.89
CA LEU A 256 43.47 60.27 -42.44
C LEU A 256 43.58 60.14 -43.97
N LYS A 257 43.34 58.95 -44.51
CA LYS A 257 43.30 58.71 -45.96
C LYS A 257 42.06 59.32 -46.59
N GLN A 258 40.93 59.31 -45.89
CA GLN A 258 39.71 59.99 -46.30
C GLN A 258 39.87 61.52 -46.28
N GLU A 259 40.54 62.06 -45.25
CA GLU A 259 40.89 63.48 -45.15
C GLU A 259 41.84 63.91 -46.27
N ARG A 260 42.90 63.14 -46.56
CA ARG A 260 43.80 63.42 -47.69
C ARG A 260 43.08 63.44 -49.04
N LYS A 261 42.14 62.51 -49.27
CA LYS A 261 41.32 62.52 -50.50
C LYS A 261 40.51 63.81 -50.60
N SER A 262 39.91 64.25 -49.49
CA SER A 262 39.22 65.55 -49.46
C SER A 262 40.14 66.73 -49.81
N TYR A 263 41.42 66.69 -49.40
CA TYR A 263 42.42 67.69 -49.76
C TYR A 263 42.88 67.63 -51.23
N HIS A 264 42.90 66.46 -51.87
CA HIS A 264 43.26 66.30 -53.29
C HIS A 264 42.11 66.60 -54.26
N ASP A 265 40.86 66.53 -53.80
CA ASP A 265 39.69 66.88 -54.60
C ASP A 265 39.36 68.39 -54.59
N LEU A 266 40.17 69.22 -53.90
CA LEU A 266 40.07 70.67 -54.00
C LEU A 266 40.72 71.17 -55.32
N PRO A 267 40.00 71.95 -56.15
CA PRO A 267 40.56 72.52 -57.37
C PRO A 267 41.70 73.50 -57.08
N LEU A 268 42.76 73.40 -57.88
CA LEU A 268 43.98 74.23 -57.82
C LEU A 268 43.62 75.72 -58.02
N VAL A 269 43.46 76.48 -56.93
CA VAL A 269 43.29 77.94 -57.01
C VAL A 269 44.65 78.58 -57.24
N SER A 270 44.92 78.92 -58.50
CA SER A 270 46.00 79.78 -58.97
C SER A 270 45.91 81.15 -58.29
N ILE A 271 46.95 81.57 -57.56
CA ILE A 271 47.19 82.98 -57.30
C ILE A 271 48.66 83.29 -57.60
N TYR A 272 48.85 84.39 -58.33
CA TYR A 272 50.09 85.07 -58.68
C TYR A 272 50.79 84.61 -59.96
N SER A 273 50.27 85.10 -61.08
CA SER A 273 51.17 85.80 -62.00
C SER A 273 50.45 86.95 -62.72
N THR A 274 51.07 88.14 -62.61
CA THR A 274 50.99 89.32 -63.48
C THR A 274 50.39 90.58 -62.84
N VAL A 275 51.14 91.69 -63.06
CA VAL A 275 50.90 93.12 -62.80
C VAL A 275 51.67 93.66 -61.57
N ILE A 276 52.65 94.59 -61.65
CA ILE A 276 53.40 95.26 -62.73
C ILE A 276 54.45 96.22 -62.08
N LEU A 277 55.60 96.41 -62.74
CA LEU A 277 56.51 97.59 -62.78
C LEU A 277 57.12 98.21 -61.49
N TYR A 278 58.45 98.35 -61.44
CA TYR A 278 59.18 99.63 -61.67
C TYR A 278 60.71 99.43 -61.54
N LEU A 279 61.44 99.87 -62.59
CA LEU A 279 62.88 100.25 -62.64
C LEU A 279 63.12 101.51 -61.74
N PRO A 280 64.36 101.96 -61.41
CA PRO A 280 65.54 101.98 -62.28
C PRO A 280 66.93 101.83 -61.65
N SER A 281 67.89 101.78 -62.57
CA SER A 281 69.35 101.83 -62.43
C SER A 281 69.85 103.10 -61.73
N GLY A 282 70.80 102.88 -60.82
CA GLY A 282 71.69 103.84 -60.17
C GLY A 282 72.68 103.05 -59.33
#